data_AF-A0A1K1QSF5-F1
#
_entry.id   AF-A0A1K1QSF5-F1
#
_cell.length_a   1.000
_cell.length_b   1.000
_cell.length_c   1.000
_cell.angle_alpha   90.00
_cell.angle_beta   90.00
_cell.angle_gamma   90.00
#
_symmetry.space_group_name_H-M   'P 1'
#
loop_
_entity.id
_entity.type
_entity.pdbx_description
1 polymer ?
#
loop_
_entity_poly.entity_id
_entity_poly.type
_entity_poly.pdbx_seq_one_letter_code
_entity_poly.pdbx_strand_id
1 'polypeptide(L)'
;MSLLMVVTEVAGQEKFSDMIRLDYNINKSDDGVNIYETRIGGSKVFNLGRFRIGAAADLHKFDLDYTYTSQPATDMHFTGTYTLGTEFFVSYAIRDDWFFTAFVQPEIASDFRGDWTAEGFNFGYGGYFTRTWLHTGGATSSLTVGGEYTTAFGKLRFVPIVNYLRKINARWAYAIGYPYTYVSWKAGSNHTLKPILGLNAFYAGVQGWNGYFDDKEAVRYKLSYMSLNGRLNYEYDFNRGWQLTVGVGYTLYNTLDLYRDDTKDYTYDMASSPYISLGVNYKF
;
A
#
# COMPACT_ATOMS: atom_id res chain seq x y z
N MET A 1 7.71 -12.04 -35.33
CA MET A 1 6.31 -11.73 -34.97
C MET A 1 6.34 -11.00 -33.63
N SER A 2 6.57 -9.70 -33.69
CA SER A 2 6.83 -8.79 -32.57
C SER A 2 5.51 -8.38 -31.93
N LEU A 3 5.22 -8.89 -30.74
CA LEU A 3 4.06 -8.47 -29.98
C LEU A 3 4.36 -7.11 -29.35
N LEU A 4 3.78 -6.07 -29.93
CA LEU A 4 3.74 -4.72 -29.39
C LEU A 4 2.89 -4.77 -28.11
N MET A 5 3.56 -4.90 -26.95
CA MET A 5 2.90 -4.82 -25.64
C MET A 5 2.56 -3.35 -25.38
N VAL A 6 1.43 -2.92 -25.94
CA VAL A 6 0.88 -1.59 -25.67
C VAL A 6 0.39 -1.60 -24.23
N VAL A 7 1.13 -0.92 -23.36
CA VAL A 7 0.65 -0.51 -22.04
C VAL A 7 -0.52 0.45 -22.26
N THR A 8 -1.73 -0.11 -22.36
CA THR A 8 -3.01 0.58 -22.24
C THR A 8 -3.48 0.55 -20.79
N GLU A 9 -2.61 0.95 -19.85
CA GLU A 9 -3.01 1.23 -18.47
C GLU A 9 -3.47 2.70 -18.43
N VAL A 10 -4.79 2.89 -18.60
CA VAL A 10 -5.48 4.15 -18.32
C VAL A 10 -5.48 4.37 -16.81
N ALA A 11 -5.32 5.57 -16.27
CA ALA A 11 -4.97 5.82 -14.86
C ALA A 11 -5.94 5.31 -13.77
N GLY A 12 -7.10 4.75 -14.13
CA GLY A 12 -7.96 3.98 -13.22
C GLY A 12 -7.65 2.47 -13.20
N GLN A 13 -6.78 1.99 -14.09
CA GLN A 13 -6.38 0.59 -14.25
C GLN A 13 -5.11 0.24 -13.47
N GLU A 14 -4.30 1.21 -13.03
CA GLU A 14 -3.10 0.93 -12.22
C GLU A 14 -3.46 0.32 -10.85
N LYS A 15 -4.62 0.67 -10.28
CA LYS A 15 -5.09 0.08 -9.00
C LYS A 15 -5.53 -1.38 -9.16
N PHE A 16 -6.06 -1.75 -10.33
CA PHE A 16 -6.65 -3.08 -10.55
C PHE A 16 -6.25 -3.65 -11.92
N SER A 17 -5.18 -4.43 -11.92
CA SER A 17 -4.81 -5.30 -13.04
C SER A 17 -4.82 -6.76 -12.59
N ASP A 18 -4.90 -7.68 -13.54
CA ASP A 18 -4.70 -9.10 -13.27
C ASP A 18 -3.22 -9.33 -12.93
N MET A 19 -2.93 -9.66 -11.67
CA MET A 19 -1.56 -9.88 -11.23
C MET A 19 -1.45 -10.80 -10.02
N ILE A 20 -0.25 -11.34 -9.83
CA ILE A 20 0.27 -11.84 -8.56
C ILE A 20 1.51 -11.02 -8.21
N ARG A 21 1.70 -10.70 -6.94
CA ARG A 21 2.75 -9.84 -6.42
C ARG A 21 3.36 -10.40 -5.15
N LEU A 22 4.68 -10.28 -5.04
CA LEU A 22 5.45 -10.48 -3.82
C LEU A 22 6.32 -9.24 -3.62
N ASP A 23 6.24 -8.60 -2.46
CA ASP A 23 7.15 -7.54 -2.06
C ASP A 23 7.84 -7.86 -0.74
N TYR A 24 9.06 -7.37 -0.61
CA TYR A 24 9.82 -7.37 0.63
C TYR A 24 10.43 -5.99 0.85
N ASN A 25 10.15 -5.37 1.98
CA ASN A 25 10.68 -4.06 2.34
C ASN A 25 11.49 -4.13 3.65
N ILE A 26 12.53 -3.30 3.72
CA ILE A 26 13.40 -3.16 4.88
C ILE A 26 13.54 -1.66 5.17
N ASN A 27 13.26 -1.28 6.41
CA ASN A 27 13.69 -0.01 6.98
C ASN A 27 14.67 -0.34 8.10
N LYS A 28 15.93 0.06 7.98
CA LYS A 28 16.94 -0.20 9.00
C LYS A 28 17.38 1.10 9.65
N SER A 29 17.14 1.25 10.95
CA SER A 29 17.59 2.41 11.71
C SER A 29 18.76 2.04 12.60
N ASP A 30 19.79 2.88 12.64
CA ASP A 30 20.90 2.72 13.58
C ASP A 30 20.47 3.09 15.01
N ASP A 31 19.50 3.99 15.14
CA ASP A 31 18.87 4.41 16.40
C ASP A 31 17.36 4.12 16.32
N GLY A 32 16.87 3.11 17.05
CA GLY A 32 15.43 2.83 17.16
C GLY A 32 15.00 1.47 16.62
N VAL A 33 13.94 1.47 15.81
CA VAL A 33 13.20 0.27 15.40
C VAL A 33 13.48 -0.08 13.93
N ASN A 34 13.95 -1.30 13.68
CA ASN A 34 14.03 -1.88 12.35
C ASN A 34 12.68 -2.48 11.97
N ILE A 35 12.31 -2.29 10.71
CA ILE A 35 11.05 -2.80 10.15
C ILE A 35 11.36 -3.73 8.99
N TYR A 36 10.70 -4.88 9.00
CA TYR A 36 10.69 -5.83 7.89
C TYR A 36 9.25 -6.08 7.48
N GLU A 37 8.99 -6.00 6.17
CA GLU A 37 7.64 -6.20 5.65
C GLU A 37 7.66 -7.18 4.50
N THR A 38 6.75 -8.14 4.53
CA THR A 38 6.48 -9.03 3.40
C THR A 38 5.05 -8.84 2.97
N ARG A 39 4.81 -8.65 1.68
CA ARG A 39 3.47 -8.60 1.09
C ARG A 39 3.33 -9.64 0.00
N ILE A 40 2.24 -10.40 0.04
CA ILE A 40 1.85 -11.33 -1.02
C ILE A 40 0.44 -10.99 -1.42
N GLY A 41 0.26 -10.62 -2.67
CA GLY A 41 -1.03 -10.19 -3.17
C GLY A 41 -1.37 -10.78 -4.52
N GLY A 42 -2.65 -10.75 -4.85
CA GLY A 42 -3.12 -11.09 -6.18
C GLY A 42 -4.48 -10.49 -6.47
N SER A 43 -4.76 -10.29 -7.74
CA SER A 43 -6.00 -9.66 -8.19
C SER A 43 -6.49 -10.25 -9.50
N LYS A 44 -7.82 -10.22 -9.66
CA LYS A 44 -8.52 -10.63 -10.88
C LYS A 44 -9.63 -9.64 -11.22
N VAL A 45 -9.71 -9.29 -12.50
CA VAL A 45 -10.65 -8.32 -13.07
C VAL A 45 -11.40 -8.98 -14.21
N PHE A 46 -12.71 -8.77 -14.24
CA PHE A 46 -13.63 -9.23 -15.27
C PHE A 46 -14.26 -8.02 -15.97
N ASN A 47 -14.17 -7.98 -17.29
CA ASN A 47 -14.78 -6.94 -18.11
C ASN A 47 -16.14 -7.42 -18.62
N LEU A 48 -17.21 -6.73 -18.25
CA LEU A 48 -18.61 -7.07 -18.52
C LEU A 48 -19.27 -5.90 -19.26
N GLY A 49 -18.80 -5.63 -20.48
CA GLY A 49 -19.27 -4.51 -21.31
C GLY A 49 -18.90 -3.16 -20.67
N ARG A 50 -19.91 -2.44 -20.17
CA ARG A 50 -19.72 -1.15 -19.49
C ARG A 50 -19.28 -1.28 -18.03
N PHE A 51 -19.35 -2.48 -17.47
CA PHE A 51 -18.92 -2.76 -16.12
C PHE A 51 -17.55 -3.44 -16.13
N ARG A 52 -16.75 -3.15 -15.11
CA ARG A 52 -15.58 -3.94 -14.73
C ARG A 52 -15.76 -4.30 -13.27
N ILE A 53 -15.62 -5.57 -12.93
CA ILE A 53 -15.66 -6.03 -11.54
C ILE A 53 -14.36 -6.73 -11.24
N GLY A 54 -13.92 -6.70 -10.00
CA GLY A 54 -12.75 -7.46 -9.63
C GLY A 54 -12.61 -7.62 -8.14
N ALA A 55 -11.69 -8.51 -7.81
CA ALA A 55 -11.31 -8.82 -6.44
C ALA A 55 -9.79 -8.83 -6.34
N ALA A 56 -9.28 -8.36 -5.20
CA ALA A 56 -7.89 -8.48 -4.80
C ALA A 56 -7.81 -9.04 -3.38
N ALA A 57 -6.72 -9.75 -3.09
CA ALA A 57 -6.38 -10.19 -1.74
C ALA A 57 -4.90 -9.89 -1.49
N ASP A 58 -4.57 -9.48 -0.27
CA ASP A 58 -3.21 -9.19 0.18
C ASP A 58 -2.98 -9.80 1.56
N LEU A 59 -1.83 -10.44 1.71
CA LEU A 59 -1.27 -10.90 2.98
C LEU A 59 -0.06 -10.04 3.28
N HIS A 60 -0.12 -9.25 4.36
CA HIS A 60 0.96 -8.39 4.81
C HIS A 60 1.46 -8.86 6.16
N LYS A 61 2.74 -9.23 6.23
CA LYS A 61 3.46 -9.46 7.48
C LYS A 61 4.32 -8.24 7.78
N PHE A 62 4.22 -7.73 9.00
CA PHE A 62 5.02 -6.61 9.50
C PHE A 62 5.76 -7.07 10.75
N ASP A 63 7.09 -7.04 10.73
CA ASP A 63 7.94 -7.42 11.86
C ASP A 63 8.72 -6.21 12.36
N LEU A 64 8.91 -6.16 13.68
CA LEU A 64 9.69 -5.15 14.38
C LEU A 64 10.88 -5.79 15.08
N ASP A 65 12.04 -5.18 14.91
CA ASP A 65 13.25 -5.52 15.65
C ASP A 65 13.83 -4.26 16.31
N TYR A 66 14.05 -4.33 17.62
CA TYR A 66 14.42 -3.17 18.44
C TYR A 66 15.94 -3.14 18.64
N THR A 67 16.62 -2.10 18.15
CA THR A 67 18.09 -2.02 18.18
C THR A 67 18.65 -1.50 19.52
N TYR A 68 17.84 -1.04 20.50
CA TYR A 68 18.35 -0.62 21.82
C TYR A 68 17.42 -0.94 23.03
N THR A 69 18.05 -1.47 24.08
CA THR A 69 17.49 -1.89 25.39
C THR A 69 18.01 -0.99 26.52
N SER A 70 17.49 0.24 26.68
CA SER A 70 17.93 1.10 27.80
C SER A 70 16.82 1.83 28.56
N GLN A 71 15.54 1.56 28.27
CA GLN A 71 14.46 1.83 29.22
C GLN A 71 13.69 0.53 29.50
N PRO A 72 13.15 0.35 30.73
CA PRO A 72 12.14 -0.65 30.96
C PRO A 72 10.89 -0.18 30.23
N ALA A 73 10.84 -0.42 28.91
CA ALA A 73 9.61 -0.37 28.17
C ALA A 73 8.71 -1.38 28.85
N THR A 74 7.67 -0.90 29.52
CA THR A 74 6.58 -1.70 30.07
C THR A 74 6.21 -2.79 29.05
N ASP A 75 6.55 -4.03 29.39
CA ASP A 75 6.43 -5.38 28.78
C ASP A 75 5.56 -5.63 27.51
N MET A 76 5.36 -4.67 26.62
CA MET A 76 4.61 -4.83 25.38
C MET A 76 5.54 -5.32 24.27
N HIS A 77 5.92 -6.58 24.36
CA HIS A 77 6.76 -7.27 23.37
C HIS A 77 5.92 -7.77 22.18
N PHE A 78 5.33 -6.90 21.37
CA PHE A 78 4.87 -7.33 20.04
C PHE A 78 6.06 -7.35 19.08
N THR A 79 6.25 -8.50 18.41
CA THR A 79 7.37 -8.70 17.47
C THR A 79 6.93 -8.56 16.03
N GLY A 80 5.62 -8.56 15.78
CA GLY A 80 5.05 -8.40 14.46
C GLY A 80 3.54 -8.57 14.42
N THR A 81 2.95 -8.21 13.29
CA THR A 81 1.53 -8.29 12.98
C THR A 81 1.34 -8.90 11.60
N TYR A 82 0.14 -9.41 11.37
CA TYR A 82 -0.30 -10.02 10.14
C TYR A 82 -1.62 -9.39 9.73
N THR A 83 -1.72 -9.03 8.46
CA THR A 83 -2.91 -8.45 7.86
C THR A 83 -3.35 -9.31 6.69
N LEU A 84 -4.62 -9.70 6.68
CA LEU A 84 -5.32 -10.25 5.53
C LEU A 84 -6.32 -9.20 5.06
N GLY A 85 -5.99 -8.54 3.96
CA GLY A 85 -6.86 -7.58 3.29
C GLY A 85 -7.51 -8.21 2.06
N THR A 86 -8.77 -7.87 1.81
CA THR A 86 -9.40 -8.14 0.52
C THR A 86 -10.05 -6.87 0.01
N GLU A 87 -10.10 -6.70 -1.31
CA GLU A 87 -10.76 -5.57 -1.94
C GLU A 87 -11.67 -6.07 -3.06
N PHE A 88 -12.92 -5.62 -3.06
CA PHE A 88 -13.87 -5.87 -4.13
C PHE A 88 -14.27 -4.55 -4.75
N PHE A 89 -14.26 -4.47 -6.08
CA PHE A 89 -14.64 -3.24 -6.77
C PHE A 89 -15.60 -3.48 -7.93
N VAL A 90 -16.34 -2.44 -8.23
CA VAL A 90 -17.11 -2.28 -9.47
C VAL A 90 -16.77 -0.94 -10.09
N SER A 91 -16.46 -0.94 -11.38
CA SER A 91 -16.22 0.25 -12.17
C SER A 91 -17.22 0.31 -13.32
N TYR A 92 -17.85 1.45 -13.52
CA TYR A 92 -18.85 1.70 -14.55
C TYR A 92 -18.37 2.79 -15.50
N ALA A 93 -18.32 2.47 -16.79
CA ALA A 93 -18.05 3.41 -17.86
C ALA A 93 -19.25 4.34 -18.08
N ILE A 94 -19.09 5.60 -17.70
CA ILE A 94 -20.01 6.70 -17.96
C ILE A 94 -19.73 7.26 -19.37
N ARG A 95 -20.50 8.25 -19.81
CA ARG A 95 -20.24 8.99 -21.06
C ARG A 95 -19.00 9.88 -20.92
N ASP A 96 -18.45 10.30 -22.07
CA ASP A 96 -17.37 11.30 -22.17
C ASP A 96 -16.08 10.92 -21.43
N ASP A 97 -15.70 9.64 -21.56
CA ASP A 97 -14.47 9.05 -20.98
C ASP A 97 -14.38 9.14 -19.45
N TRP A 98 -15.54 9.24 -18.80
CA TRP A 98 -15.67 9.13 -17.34
C TRP A 98 -15.90 7.68 -16.91
N PHE A 99 -15.30 7.32 -15.79
CA PHE A 99 -15.52 6.06 -15.10
C PHE A 99 -15.83 6.36 -13.65
N PHE A 100 -16.86 5.72 -13.10
CA PHE A 100 -17.08 5.72 -11.65
C PHE A 100 -16.66 4.37 -11.10
N THR A 101 -15.87 4.36 -10.04
CA THR A 101 -15.45 3.15 -9.35
C THR A 101 -15.90 3.22 -7.90
N ALA A 102 -16.51 2.15 -7.40
CA ALA A 102 -16.83 1.94 -6.00
C ALA A 102 -16.20 0.64 -5.53
N PHE A 103 -15.79 0.59 -4.27
CA PHE A 103 -15.14 -0.58 -3.70
C PHE A 103 -15.37 -0.71 -2.19
N VAL A 104 -15.16 -1.92 -1.70
CA VAL A 104 -15.14 -2.27 -0.28
C VAL A 104 -13.87 -3.06 0.02
N GLN A 105 -13.34 -2.89 1.23
CA GLN A 105 -12.05 -3.42 1.67
C GLN A 105 -12.17 -3.99 3.10
N PRO A 106 -12.77 -5.17 3.30
CA PRO A 106 -12.68 -5.85 4.57
C PRO A 106 -11.26 -6.35 4.81
N GLU A 107 -10.76 -6.11 6.02
CA GLU A 107 -9.41 -6.41 6.45
C GLU A 107 -9.42 -6.97 7.87
N ILE A 108 -8.59 -7.98 8.14
CA ILE A 108 -8.30 -8.47 9.47
C ILE A 108 -6.80 -8.30 9.72
N ALA A 109 -6.42 -7.57 10.75
CA ALA A 109 -5.05 -7.26 11.12
C ALA A 109 -4.80 -7.55 12.60
N SER A 110 -3.88 -8.48 12.91
CA SER A 110 -3.59 -8.87 14.29
C SER A 110 -2.19 -9.47 14.48
N ASP A 111 -1.69 -9.50 15.71
CA ASP A 111 -0.54 -10.32 16.11
C ASP A 111 -0.88 -11.82 16.30
N PHE A 112 -2.18 -12.17 16.23
CA PHE A 112 -2.72 -13.53 16.43
C PHE A 112 -2.28 -14.20 17.74
N ARG A 113 -1.98 -13.40 18.77
CA ARG A 113 -1.73 -13.90 20.13
C ARG A 113 -3.04 -13.82 20.92
N GLY A 114 -3.31 -14.86 21.71
CA GLY A 114 -4.52 -14.94 22.55
C GLY A 114 -5.82 -15.12 21.78
N ASP A 115 -6.95 -14.77 22.41
CA ASP A 115 -8.29 -14.95 21.82
C ASP A 115 -8.54 -13.99 20.65
N TRP A 116 -9.26 -14.47 19.64
CA TRP A 116 -9.67 -13.64 18.51
C TRP A 116 -10.62 -12.53 18.98
N THR A 117 -10.34 -11.29 18.56
CA THR A 117 -11.16 -10.12 18.90
C THR A 117 -11.56 -9.34 17.65
N ALA A 118 -12.68 -8.63 17.73
CA ALA A 118 -13.15 -7.76 16.67
C ALA A 118 -12.27 -6.51 16.44
N GLU A 119 -11.31 -6.23 17.34
CA GLU A 119 -10.44 -5.05 17.25
C GLU A 119 -9.46 -5.10 16.08
N GLY A 120 -9.15 -6.31 15.61
CA GLY A 120 -8.35 -6.49 14.40
C GLY A 120 -9.16 -6.33 13.10
N PHE A 121 -10.48 -6.16 13.16
CA PHE A 121 -11.29 -6.01 11.96
C PHE A 121 -11.39 -4.55 11.52
N ASN A 122 -10.94 -4.26 10.30
CA ASN A 122 -11.08 -2.98 9.64
C ASN A 122 -12.02 -3.14 8.42
N PHE A 123 -12.93 -2.19 8.23
CA PHE A 123 -13.81 -2.19 7.05
C PHE A 123 -13.66 -0.89 6.28
N GLY A 124 -12.87 -0.96 5.21
CA GLY A 124 -12.69 0.14 4.28
C GLY A 124 -13.77 0.15 3.19
N TYR A 125 -14.06 1.33 2.66
CA TYR A 125 -14.93 1.50 1.49
C TYR A 125 -14.68 2.85 0.84
N GLY A 126 -15.01 2.98 -0.44
CA GLY A 126 -14.81 4.25 -1.11
C GLY A 126 -15.34 4.27 -2.53
N GLY A 127 -15.12 5.42 -3.16
CA GLY A 127 -15.40 5.58 -4.57
C GLY A 127 -14.76 6.82 -5.16
N TYR A 128 -14.53 6.78 -6.46
CA TYR A 128 -13.92 7.86 -7.21
C TYR A 128 -14.39 7.89 -8.66
N PHE A 129 -14.32 9.08 -9.23
CA PHE A 129 -14.49 9.31 -10.65
C PHE A 129 -13.12 9.47 -11.30
N THR A 130 -12.91 8.79 -12.41
CA THR A 130 -11.74 8.98 -13.26
C THR A 130 -12.20 9.48 -14.62
N ARG A 131 -11.63 10.59 -15.08
CA ARG A 131 -11.75 11.02 -16.48
C ARG A 131 -10.44 10.79 -17.20
N THR A 132 -10.51 10.28 -18.41
CA THR A 132 -9.32 10.10 -19.26
C THR A 132 -9.43 10.94 -20.52
N TRP A 133 -8.33 11.58 -20.91
CA TRP A 133 -8.22 12.33 -22.15
C TRP A 133 -7.14 11.70 -23.03
N LEU A 134 -7.51 11.45 -24.27
CA LEU A 134 -6.57 11.08 -25.33
C LEU A 134 -6.08 12.35 -26.03
N HIS A 135 -4.77 12.44 -26.24
CA HIS A 135 -4.12 13.58 -26.88
C HIS A 135 -3.50 13.14 -28.20
N THR A 136 -3.26 14.09 -29.09
CA THR A 136 -2.52 13.85 -30.33
C THR A 136 -1.16 13.22 -30.05
N GLY A 137 -0.75 12.24 -30.86
CA GLY A 137 0.53 11.54 -30.68
C GLY A 137 0.54 10.45 -29.61
N GLY A 138 -0.64 9.99 -29.14
CA GLY A 138 -0.76 8.85 -28.23
C GLY A 138 -0.47 9.17 -26.75
N ALA A 139 -0.29 10.45 -26.42
CA ALA A 139 -0.23 10.92 -25.05
C ALA A 139 -1.61 10.82 -24.37
N THR A 140 -1.62 10.55 -23.07
CA THR A 140 -2.87 10.42 -22.29
C THR A 140 -2.77 11.21 -20.99
N SER A 141 -3.88 11.81 -20.58
CA SER A 141 -4.04 12.35 -19.23
C SER A 141 -5.17 11.62 -18.54
N SER A 142 -5.14 11.59 -17.22
CA SER A 142 -6.31 11.21 -16.44
C SER A 142 -6.36 11.96 -15.12
N LEU A 143 -7.56 12.28 -14.69
CA LEU A 143 -7.85 12.91 -13.42
C LEU A 143 -8.75 11.98 -12.64
N THR A 144 -8.33 11.62 -11.42
CA THR A 144 -9.11 10.84 -10.48
C THR A 144 -9.46 11.70 -9.28
N VAL A 145 -10.76 11.76 -8.94
CA VAL A 145 -11.27 12.52 -7.80
C VAL A 145 -12.29 11.69 -7.04
N GLY A 146 -12.18 11.63 -5.72
CA GLY A 146 -13.10 10.89 -4.87
C GLY A 146 -12.66 10.87 -3.42
N GLY A 147 -12.99 9.78 -2.74
CA GLY A 147 -12.57 9.56 -1.37
C GLY A 147 -12.82 8.13 -0.92
N GLU A 148 -12.17 7.78 0.17
CA GLU A 148 -12.25 6.46 0.77
C GLU A 148 -12.16 6.56 2.29
N TYR A 149 -12.85 5.67 2.98
CA TYR A 149 -12.68 5.42 4.39
C TYR A 149 -11.76 4.20 4.52
N THR A 150 -10.55 4.38 5.03
CA THR A 150 -9.50 3.35 4.96
C THR A 150 -8.43 3.54 6.04
N THR A 151 -7.58 2.54 6.23
CA THR A 151 -6.42 2.52 7.14
C THR A 151 -5.14 3.07 6.49
N ALA A 152 -5.22 3.58 5.26
CA ALA A 152 -4.07 4.10 4.50
C ALA A 152 -3.27 5.19 5.23
N PHE A 153 -3.77 5.84 6.29
CA PHE A 153 -2.97 6.76 7.12
C PHE A 153 -2.79 6.24 8.56
N GLY A 154 -2.55 4.94 8.71
CA GLY A 154 -2.25 4.25 9.97
C GLY A 154 -3.44 4.00 10.88
N LYS A 155 -4.60 4.60 10.61
CA LYS A 155 -5.87 4.31 11.30
C LYS A 155 -7.04 4.56 10.37
N LEU A 156 -8.17 3.91 10.64
CA LEU A 156 -9.38 4.01 9.85
C LEU A 156 -9.93 5.46 9.88
N ARG A 157 -9.87 6.14 8.73
CA ARG A 157 -10.31 7.53 8.58
C ARG A 157 -10.70 7.83 7.14
N PHE A 158 -11.42 8.94 6.94
CA PHE A 158 -11.70 9.43 5.59
C PHE A 158 -10.44 10.04 4.97
N VAL A 159 -10.20 9.69 3.70
CA VAL A 159 -9.05 10.09 2.91
C VAL A 159 -9.57 10.63 1.56
N PRO A 160 -9.27 11.89 1.21
CA PRO A 160 -9.60 12.41 -0.11
C PRO A 160 -8.67 11.82 -1.17
N ILE A 161 -9.24 11.44 -2.31
CA ILE A 161 -8.50 10.98 -3.48
C ILE A 161 -8.49 12.12 -4.49
N VAL A 162 -7.30 12.63 -4.79
CA VAL A 162 -7.06 13.55 -5.91
C VAL A 162 -5.76 13.12 -6.56
N ASN A 163 -5.83 12.69 -7.82
CA ASN A 163 -4.66 12.25 -8.57
C ASN A 163 -4.75 12.73 -10.02
N TYR A 164 -3.64 13.24 -10.53
CA TYR A 164 -3.49 13.54 -11.95
C TYR A 164 -2.33 12.75 -12.52
N LEU A 165 -2.62 11.92 -13.52
CA LEU A 165 -1.64 11.13 -14.26
C LEU A 165 -1.51 11.67 -15.67
N ARG A 166 -0.28 11.83 -16.15
CA ARG A 166 0.04 12.21 -17.53
C ARG A 166 1.07 11.26 -18.11
N LYS A 167 0.71 10.56 -19.17
CA LYS A 167 1.65 9.91 -20.09
C LYS A 167 2.01 10.92 -21.18
N ILE A 168 3.21 11.47 -21.10
CA ILE A 168 3.69 12.50 -22.04
C ILE A 168 4.01 11.85 -23.40
N ASN A 169 4.66 10.69 -23.38
CA ASN A 169 5.00 9.91 -24.57
C ASN A 169 5.29 8.45 -24.17
N ALA A 170 5.87 7.67 -25.08
CA ALA A 170 6.22 6.27 -24.81
C ALA A 170 7.27 6.08 -23.70
N ARG A 171 8.06 7.11 -23.38
CA ARG A 171 9.15 7.05 -22.39
C ARG A 171 8.84 7.74 -21.07
N TRP A 172 8.01 8.77 -21.08
CA TRP A 172 7.79 9.63 -19.92
C TRP A 172 6.34 9.61 -19.46
N ALA A 173 6.15 9.37 -18.17
CA ALA A 173 4.89 9.57 -17.48
C ALA A 173 5.12 10.15 -16.08
N TYR A 174 4.13 10.83 -15.52
CA TYR A 174 4.14 11.23 -14.13
C TYR A 174 2.74 11.13 -13.53
N ALA A 175 2.69 10.96 -12.21
CA ALA A 175 1.49 11.07 -11.42
C ALA A 175 1.75 12.01 -10.25
N ILE A 176 0.78 12.86 -9.91
CA ILE A 176 0.84 13.77 -8.76
C ILE A 176 -0.46 13.62 -7.97
N GLY A 177 -0.31 13.47 -6.65
CA GLY A 177 -1.41 13.36 -5.70
C GLY A 177 -1.42 12.02 -4.96
N TYR A 178 -2.59 11.64 -4.44
CA TYR A 178 -2.80 10.43 -3.67
C TYR A 178 -3.61 9.40 -4.50
N PRO A 179 -3.22 8.11 -4.53
CA PRO A 179 -2.26 7.43 -3.66
C PRO A 179 -0.78 7.49 -4.10
N TYR A 180 -0.48 7.88 -5.35
CA TYR A 180 0.89 7.84 -5.86
C TYR A 180 1.34 9.18 -6.44
N THR A 181 2.54 9.59 -6.06
CA THR A 181 3.28 10.68 -6.71
C THR A 181 4.60 10.14 -7.24
N TYR A 182 4.79 10.15 -8.56
CA TYR A 182 5.99 9.62 -9.20
C TYR A 182 6.30 10.31 -10.52
N VAL A 183 7.55 10.15 -10.96
CA VAL A 183 7.94 10.35 -12.37
C VAL A 183 8.50 9.03 -12.87
N SER A 184 8.10 8.60 -14.06
CA SER A 184 8.50 7.34 -14.67
C SER A 184 9.23 7.62 -15.98
N TRP A 185 10.43 7.08 -16.12
CA TRP A 185 11.25 7.15 -17.32
C TRP A 185 11.59 5.75 -17.84
N LYS A 186 11.18 5.43 -19.06
CA LYS A 186 11.61 4.20 -19.75
C LYS A 186 12.96 4.41 -20.42
N ALA A 187 14.00 3.78 -19.87
CA ALA A 187 15.37 3.77 -20.39
C ALA A 187 15.57 2.77 -21.55
N GLY A 188 14.58 1.91 -21.81
CA GLY A 188 14.57 0.94 -22.90
C GLY A 188 13.18 0.30 -23.05
N SER A 189 13.10 -0.83 -23.75
CA SER A 189 11.83 -1.58 -23.86
C SER A 189 11.41 -2.22 -22.53
N ASN A 190 12.39 -2.58 -21.70
CA ASN A 190 12.20 -3.42 -20.52
C ASN A 190 12.68 -2.74 -19.22
N HIS A 191 13.19 -1.52 -19.29
CA HIS A 191 13.84 -0.85 -18.16
C HIS A 191 13.12 0.45 -17.85
N THR A 192 12.64 0.59 -16.62
CA THR A 192 11.98 1.80 -16.14
C THR A 192 12.66 2.28 -14.86
N LEU A 193 12.95 3.57 -14.79
CA LEU A 193 13.39 4.26 -13.58
C LEU A 193 12.27 5.16 -13.09
N LYS A 194 11.94 5.04 -11.80
CA LYS A 194 10.74 5.64 -11.22
C LYS A 194 11.03 6.19 -9.83
N PRO A 195 11.49 7.45 -9.70
CA PRO A 195 11.41 8.17 -8.43
C PRO A 195 9.94 8.28 -8.00
N ILE A 196 9.66 7.88 -6.77
CA ILE A 196 8.32 7.80 -6.20
C ILE A 196 8.33 8.26 -4.74
N LEU A 197 7.31 9.04 -4.38
CA LEU A 197 6.89 9.27 -3.01
C LEU A 197 5.78 8.28 -2.70
N GLY A 198 6.07 7.33 -1.81
CA GLY A 198 5.18 6.26 -1.41
C GLY A 198 4.73 6.45 0.03
N LEU A 199 3.48 6.13 0.29
CA LEU A 199 2.97 5.99 1.64
C LEU A 199 2.79 4.50 1.95
N ASN A 200 3.16 4.11 3.17
CA ASN A 200 2.96 2.77 3.70
C ASN A 200 2.36 2.84 5.10
N ALA A 201 1.31 2.06 5.38
CA ALA A 201 0.64 2.10 6.67
C ALA A 201 -0.08 0.76 6.95
N PHE A 202 -0.34 0.48 8.23
CA PHE A 202 -1.29 -0.54 8.66
C PHE A 202 -1.90 -0.16 10.01
N TYR A 203 -3.00 -0.82 10.37
CA TYR A 203 -3.66 -0.68 11.66
C TYR A 203 -4.11 -2.04 12.19
N ALA A 204 -3.46 -2.55 13.23
CA ALA A 204 -3.66 -3.93 13.70
C ALA A 204 -4.02 -4.00 15.18
N GLY A 205 -4.91 -4.93 15.55
CA GLY A 205 -5.17 -5.26 16.95
C GLY A 205 -4.03 -6.10 17.53
N VAL A 206 -3.46 -5.68 18.65
CA VAL A 206 -2.36 -6.38 19.33
C VAL A 206 -2.69 -6.58 20.81
N GLN A 207 -2.23 -7.70 21.38
CA GLN A 207 -2.44 -7.98 22.80
C GLN A 207 -1.20 -7.61 23.61
N GLY A 208 -1.37 -6.76 24.62
CA GLY A 208 -0.34 -6.49 25.61
C GLY A 208 -0.49 -7.43 26.81
N TRP A 209 0.62 -8.05 27.24
CA TRP A 209 0.67 -8.70 28.55
C TRP A 209 1.14 -7.67 29.56
N ASN A 210 0.33 -7.35 30.57
CA ASN A 210 0.80 -6.52 31.67
C ASN A 210 1.59 -7.41 32.63
N GLY A 211 2.92 -7.38 32.56
CA GLY A 211 3.77 -8.12 33.49
C GLY A 211 3.76 -7.47 34.87
N TYR A 212 3.14 -8.11 35.86
CA TYR A 212 3.66 -8.35 37.23
C TYR A 212 2.59 -8.78 38.26
N PHE A 213 1.29 -8.72 37.95
CA PHE A 213 0.25 -9.13 38.88
C PHE A 213 -0.72 -10.14 38.23
N ASP A 214 -1.12 -11.13 39.00
CA ASP A 214 -1.88 -12.35 38.66
C ASP A 214 -3.32 -12.10 38.16
N ASP A 215 -3.64 -10.86 37.76
CA ASP A 215 -4.94 -10.47 37.22
C ASP A 215 -4.88 -10.46 35.69
N LYS A 216 -5.38 -11.56 35.13
CA LYS A 216 -5.41 -11.91 33.70
C LYS A 216 -6.43 -11.11 32.90
N GLU A 217 -6.35 -9.78 32.89
CA GLU A 217 -7.05 -8.98 31.88
C GLU A 217 -6.10 -8.71 30.73
N ALA A 218 -6.30 -9.40 29.60
CA ALA A 218 -5.62 -9.09 28.35
C ALA A 218 -5.99 -7.66 27.95
N VAL A 219 -5.08 -6.71 28.17
CA VAL A 219 -5.27 -5.32 27.75
C VAL A 219 -5.09 -5.28 26.23
N ARG A 220 -6.11 -4.79 25.55
CA ARG A 220 -6.19 -4.79 24.10
C ARG A 220 -5.76 -3.44 23.56
N TYR A 221 -4.93 -3.48 22.54
CA TYR A 221 -4.39 -2.29 21.92
C TYR A 221 -4.54 -2.35 20.41
N LYS A 222 -4.45 -1.19 19.77
CA LYS A 222 -4.29 -1.09 18.32
C LYS A 222 -2.96 -0.45 18.00
N LEU A 223 -2.18 -1.11 17.15
CA LEU A 223 -0.92 -0.65 16.63
C LEU A 223 -1.15 0.05 15.28
N SER A 224 -0.73 1.31 15.18
CA SER A 224 -0.85 2.15 13.99
C SER A 224 0.53 2.50 13.48
N TYR A 225 0.86 2.04 12.29
CA TYR A 225 2.08 2.43 11.59
C TYR A 225 1.75 3.32 10.40
N MET A 226 2.56 4.34 10.17
CA MET A 226 2.53 5.15 8.96
C MET A 226 3.94 5.58 8.59
N SER A 227 4.30 5.43 7.33
CA SER A 227 5.57 5.85 6.74
C SER A 227 5.35 6.53 5.41
N LEU A 228 5.97 7.70 5.24
CA LEU A 228 6.16 8.35 3.97
C LEU A 228 7.61 8.13 3.55
N ASN A 229 7.83 7.49 2.41
CA ASN A 229 9.16 7.20 1.87
C ASN A 229 9.35 7.84 0.50
N GLY A 230 10.55 8.37 0.28
CA GLY A 230 11.04 8.74 -1.03
C GLY A 230 12.01 7.69 -1.52
N ARG A 231 11.74 7.09 -2.69
CA ARG A 231 12.58 6.02 -3.25
C ARG A 231 12.74 6.16 -4.75
N LEU A 232 13.87 5.69 -5.25
CA LEU A 232 14.12 5.46 -6.67
C LEU A 232 13.90 3.99 -6.95
N ASN A 233 12.85 3.68 -7.71
CA ASN A 233 12.59 2.32 -8.19
C ASN A 233 13.26 2.10 -9.54
N TYR A 234 13.90 0.95 -9.70
CA TYR A 234 14.27 0.37 -10.97
C TYR A 234 13.36 -0.83 -11.22
N GLU A 235 12.64 -0.80 -12.33
CA GLU A 235 11.73 -1.85 -12.77
C GLU A 235 12.28 -2.50 -14.04
N TYR A 236 12.37 -3.83 -14.02
CA TYR A 236 12.83 -4.63 -15.14
C TYR A 236 11.74 -5.62 -15.57
N ASP A 237 11.18 -5.40 -16.75
CA ASP A 237 10.20 -6.30 -17.37
C ASP A 237 10.96 -7.43 -18.10
N PHE A 238 10.72 -8.68 -17.72
CA PHE A 238 11.37 -9.83 -18.33
C PHE A 238 10.36 -10.94 -18.63
N ASN A 239 10.63 -11.72 -19.67
CA ASN A 239 9.67 -12.71 -20.17
C ASN A 239 8.27 -12.11 -20.42
N ARG A 240 7.26 -12.94 -20.66
CA ARG A 240 5.88 -12.45 -20.83
C ARG A 240 5.22 -12.35 -19.46
N GLY A 241 5.07 -11.12 -18.97
CA GLY A 241 4.27 -10.79 -17.78
C GLY A 241 5.06 -10.63 -16.49
N TRP A 242 6.34 -11.00 -16.41
CA TRP A 242 7.12 -10.82 -15.19
C TRP A 242 7.78 -9.45 -15.13
N GLN A 243 7.80 -8.88 -13.92
CA GLN A 243 8.47 -7.64 -13.61
C GLN A 243 9.20 -7.78 -12.28
N LEU A 244 10.48 -7.40 -12.25
CA LEU A 244 11.27 -7.24 -11.05
C LEU A 244 11.34 -5.75 -10.69
N THR A 245 11.19 -5.42 -9.42
CA THR A 245 11.36 -4.07 -8.90
C THR A 245 12.42 -4.06 -7.81
N VAL A 246 13.37 -3.15 -7.90
CA VAL A 246 14.32 -2.85 -6.82
C VAL A 246 14.20 -1.37 -6.52
N GLY A 247 13.88 -1.03 -5.28
CA GLY A 247 13.77 0.35 -4.83
C GLY A 247 14.76 0.63 -3.71
N VAL A 248 15.44 1.76 -3.80
CA VAL A 248 16.31 2.29 -2.73
C VAL A 248 15.89 3.70 -2.41
N GLY A 249 15.89 4.06 -1.13
CA GLY A 249 15.34 5.33 -0.69
C GLY A 249 15.56 5.61 0.78
N TYR A 250 14.74 6.51 1.29
CA TYR A 250 14.79 6.97 2.66
C TYR A 250 13.38 7.27 3.15
N THR A 251 13.08 6.94 4.40
CA THR A 251 11.83 7.37 5.02
C THR A 251 11.93 8.85 5.38
N LEU A 252 10.97 9.64 4.94
CA LEU A 252 10.88 11.08 5.20
C LEU A 252 10.07 11.37 6.47
N TYR A 253 9.13 10.48 6.81
CA TYR A 253 8.30 10.56 7.99
C TYR A 253 7.89 9.15 8.40
N ASN A 254 7.98 8.83 9.69
CA ASN A 254 7.53 7.56 10.25
C ASN A 254 6.83 7.81 11.59
N THR A 255 5.77 7.07 11.85
CA THR A 255 5.15 6.99 13.19
C THR A 255 4.71 5.58 13.46
N LEU A 256 4.93 5.16 14.70
CA LEU A 256 4.37 3.94 15.26
C LEU A 256 3.68 4.32 16.57
N ASP A 257 2.36 4.26 16.56
CA ASP A 257 1.51 4.68 17.66
C ASP A 257 0.76 3.48 18.22
N LEU A 258 0.63 3.45 19.55
CA LEU A 258 -0.20 2.50 20.27
C LEU A 258 -1.47 3.20 20.78
N TYR A 259 -2.62 2.58 20.54
CA TYR A 259 -3.92 3.08 20.97
C TYR A 259 -4.58 2.11 21.95
N ARG A 260 -5.24 2.65 22.97
CA ARG A 260 -6.15 1.93 23.87
C ARG A 260 -7.50 2.65 23.83
N ASP A 261 -8.58 1.91 23.55
CA ASP A 261 -9.94 2.48 23.41
C ASP A 261 -10.01 3.72 22.50
N ASP A 262 -9.35 3.63 21.33
CA ASP A 262 -9.19 4.69 20.32
C ASP A 262 -8.47 5.98 20.82
N THR A 263 -7.96 5.98 22.04
CA THR A 263 -7.10 7.03 22.60
C THR A 263 -5.65 6.65 22.43
N LYS A 264 -4.82 7.59 21.95
CA LYS A 264 -3.39 7.34 21.77
C LYS A 264 -2.71 7.22 23.14
N ASP A 265 -2.14 6.07 23.42
CA ASP A 265 -1.46 5.75 24.70
C ASP A 265 0.04 6.04 24.60
N TYR A 266 0.68 5.63 23.50
CA TYR A 266 2.12 5.77 23.32
C TYR A 266 2.51 6.03 21.86
N THR A 267 3.63 6.73 21.65
CA THR A 267 4.27 6.91 20.33
C THR A 267 5.71 6.40 20.45
N TYR A 268 6.06 5.41 19.64
CA TYR A 268 7.42 4.90 19.54
C TYR A 268 8.28 5.86 18.72
N ASP A 269 9.52 6.08 19.17
CA ASP A 269 10.48 6.87 18.41
C ASP A 269 10.87 6.12 17.14
N MET A 270 10.65 6.79 16.01
CA MET A 270 10.87 6.26 14.68
C MET A 270 11.75 7.23 13.91
N ALA A 271 13.07 7.04 14.01
CA ALA A 271 14.00 7.81 13.22
C ALA A 271 13.81 7.57 11.71
N SER A 272 14.18 8.57 10.93
CA SER A 272 14.29 8.40 9.49
C SER A 272 15.42 7.40 9.18
N SER A 273 15.15 6.47 8.28
CA SER A 273 16.04 5.34 7.98
C SER A 273 16.13 5.07 6.47
N PRO A 274 17.26 4.47 6.02
CA PRO A 274 17.34 3.88 4.69
C PRO A 274 16.22 2.88 4.45
N TYR A 275 15.61 2.99 3.26
CA TYR A 275 14.54 2.12 2.79
C TYR A 275 15.00 1.31 1.59
N ILE A 276 14.84 -0.01 1.66
CA ILE A 276 15.09 -0.92 0.55
C ILE A 276 13.80 -1.69 0.28
N SER A 277 13.45 -1.83 -1.00
CA SER A 277 12.30 -2.62 -1.43
C SER A 277 12.68 -3.53 -2.58
N LEU A 278 12.19 -4.76 -2.54
CA LEU A 278 12.30 -5.77 -3.59
C LEU A 278 10.89 -6.22 -3.93
N GLY A 279 10.57 -6.28 -5.21
CA GLY A 279 9.24 -6.68 -5.68
C GLY A 279 9.33 -7.60 -6.89
N VAL A 280 8.45 -8.59 -6.96
CA VAL A 280 8.26 -9.43 -8.14
C VAL A 280 6.77 -9.48 -8.45
N ASN A 281 6.42 -9.11 -9.68
CA ASN A 281 5.05 -9.13 -10.18
C ASN A 281 4.94 -10.08 -11.37
N TYR A 282 3.82 -10.78 -11.48
CA TYR A 282 3.40 -11.50 -12.68
C TYR A 282 2.04 -11.01 -13.13
N LYS A 283 1.98 -10.36 -14.30
CA LYS A 283 0.76 -9.87 -14.95
C LYS A 283 0.27 -10.90 -15.99
N PHE A 284 -1.02 -11.22 -16.00
CA PHE A 284 -1.63 -12.24 -16.87
C PHE A 284 -2.95 -11.80 -17.51
#